data_AF-A0A4W3GW94-F1
#
_entry.id   AF-A0A4W3GW94-F1
#
_cell.length_a   1.000
_cell.length_b   1.000
_cell.length_c   1.000
_cell.angle_alpha   90.00
_cell.angle_beta   90.00
_cell.angle_gamma   90.00
#
_symmetry.space_group_name_H-M   'P 1'
#
loop_
_entity.id
_entity.type
_entity.pdbx_description
1 polymer ?
#
loop_
_entity_poly.entity_id
_entity_poly.type
_entity_poly.pdbx_seq_one_letter_code
_entity_poly.pdbx_strand_id
1 'polypeptide(L)'
;MVADKIILFGGTSPCPEQGMGDEFNLMDHSDLYMLDFSPSLKTLCKLAVIQYSLDQSVLPHDIRWELTAMTTNSNISRPIFSSHG
;
A
#
# COMPACT_ATOMS: atom_id res chain seq x y z
N MET A 1 20.92 -14.54 -8.72
CA MET A 1 20.27 -14.22 -7.44
C MET A 1 18.78 -14.41 -7.62
N VAL A 2 18.13 -15.04 -6.65
CA VAL A 2 16.68 -15.32 -6.69
C VAL A 2 15.97 -14.11 -6.09
N ALA A 3 15.21 -13.40 -6.94
CA ALA A 3 14.24 -12.33 -6.62
C ALA A 3 14.66 -11.23 -5.63
N ASP A 4 15.21 -10.11 -6.15
CA ASP A 4 15.55 -8.91 -5.35
C ASP A 4 14.33 -8.13 -4.82
N LYS A 5 13.10 -8.54 -5.20
CA LYS A 5 11.86 -7.92 -4.75
C LYS A 5 10.83 -8.98 -4.38
N ILE A 6 10.12 -8.75 -3.29
CA ILE A 6 8.95 -9.53 -2.86
C ILE A 6 7.75 -8.59 -2.83
N ILE A 7 6.64 -9.03 -3.40
CA ILE A 7 5.35 -8.35 -3.34
C ILE A 7 4.43 -9.20 -2.48
N LEU A 8 3.93 -8.62 -1.39
CA LEU A 8 2.98 -9.23 -0.48
C LEU A 8 1.64 -8.53 -0.64
N PHE A 9 0.66 -9.26 -1.17
CA PHE A 9 -0.72 -8.82 -1.26
C PHE A 9 -1.44 -9.14 0.05
N GLY A 10 -2.19 -8.18 0.56
CA GLY A 10 -3.13 -8.39 1.64
C GLY A 10 -4.16 -9.47 1.26
N GLY A 11 -4.57 -10.24 2.25
CA GLY A 11 -5.64 -11.22 2.12
C GLY A 11 -6.83 -10.84 3.00
N THR A 12 -7.67 -11.83 3.28
CA THR A 12 -8.78 -11.68 4.21
C THR A 12 -8.53 -12.48 5.49
N SER A 13 -9.01 -12.00 6.65
CA SER A 13 -8.93 -12.72 7.93
C SER A 13 -10.28 -12.80 8.64
N PRO A 14 -10.49 -13.76 9.56
CA PRO A 14 -11.70 -13.81 10.36
C PRO A 14 -11.92 -12.51 11.15
N CYS A 15 -13.14 -12.00 11.17
CA CYS A 15 -13.51 -10.83 11.97
C CYS A 15 -13.79 -11.25 13.43
N PRO A 16 -13.12 -10.67 14.44
CA PRO A 16 -13.27 -11.08 15.84
C PRO A 16 -14.61 -10.64 16.48
N GLU A 17 -15.33 -9.69 15.89
CA GLU A 17 -16.41 -8.95 16.53
C GLU A 17 -17.84 -9.50 16.31
N GLN A 18 -18.05 -10.69 15.75
CA GLN A 18 -19.42 -11.22 15.59
C GLN A 18 -19.49 -12.73 15.84
N GLY A 19 -20.22 -13.08 16.90
CA GLY A 19 -20.56 -14.45 17.24
C GLY A 19 -21.33 -15.16 16.13
N MET A 20 -21.10 -16.47 16.04
CA MET A 20 -21.80 -17.45 15.20
C MET A 20 -22.20 -16.98 13.78
N GLY A 21 -21.39 -17.38 12.80
CA GLY A 21 -21.95 -18.15 11.69
C GLY A 21 -22.29 -17.40 10.41
N ASP A 22 -21.34 -16.66 9.83
CA ASP A 22 -21.33 -16.49 8.37
C ASP A 22 -19.90 -16.63 7.84
N GLU A 23 -19.65 -17.66 7.03
CA GLU A 23 -18.33 -17.94 6.43
C GLU A 23 -17.84 -16.79 5.51
N PHE A 24 -18.70 -15.82 5.24
CA PHE A 24 -18.44 -14.65 4.39
C PHE A 24 -18.06 -13.37 5.17
N ASN A 25 -18.06 -13.38 6.51
CA ASN A 25 -17.70 -12.20 7.31
C ASN A 25 -16.19 -12.11 7.56
N LEU A 26 -15.42 -11.88 6.50
CA LEU A 26 -13.98 -11.71 6.55
C LEU A 26 -13.59 -10.23 6.50
N MET A 27 -12.65 -9.85 7.37
CA MET A 27 -11.93 -8.58 7.31
C MET A 27 -10.98 -8.60 6.12
N ASP A 28 -11.12 -7.64 5.20
CA ASP A 28 -10.17 -7.43 4.11
C ASP A 28 -9.06 -6.49 4.60
N HIS A 29 -7.81 -6.90 4.40
CA HIS A 29 -6.66 -6.11 4.81
C HIS A 29 -6.24 -5.10 3.73
N SER A 30 -6.72 -5.22 2.49
CA SER A 30 -6.49 -4.31 1.33
C SER A 30 -5.09 -3.67 1.22
N ASP A 31 -4.07 -4.28 1.84
CA ASP A 31 -2.73 -3.73 1.96
C ASP A 31 -1.84 -4.30 0.84
N LEU A 32 -0.86 -3.52 0.42
CA LEU A 32 0.18 -3.97 -0.50
C LEU A 32 1.53 -3.62 0.09
N TYR A 33 2.34 -4.64 0.39
CA TYR A 33 3.70 -4.45 0.87
C TYR A 33 4.69 -4.87 -0.22
N MET A 34 5.63 -3.99 -0.54
CA MET A 34 6.74 -4.32 -1.44
C MET A 34 8.05 -4.26 -0.66
N LEU A 35 8.74 -5.40 -0.59
CA LEU A 35 10.07 -5.53 -0.01
C LEU A 35 11.09 -5.50 -1.15
N ASP A 36 11.98 -4.52 -1.13
CA ASP A 36 13.05 -4.35 -2.11
C ASP A 36 14.41 -4.56 -1.44
N PHE A 37 15.09 -5.67 -1.78
CA PHE A 37 16.38 -6.05 -1.19
C PHE A 37 17.57 -5.45 -1.92
N SER A 38 17.34 -4.84 -3.08
CA SER A 38 18.37 -4.15 -3.86
C SER A 38 17.86 -2.79 -4.34
N PRO A 39 17.53 -1.87 -3.40
CA PRO A 39 17.00 -0.56 -3.76
C PRO A 39 18.08 0.26 -4.46
N SER A 40 17.68 0.98 -5.51
CA SER A 40 18.56 1.93 -6.17
C SER A 40 18.90 3.10 -5.24
N LEU A 41 20.00 3.81 -5.51
CA LEU A 41 20.32 5.07 -4.81
C LEU A 41 19.15 6.07 -4.89
N LYS A 42 18.47 6.17 -6.05
CA LYS A 42 17.28 7.02 -6.21
C LYS A 42 16.19 6.62 -5.21
N THR A 43 15.93 5.33 -5.03
CA THR A 43 14.94 4.81 -4.06
C THR A 43 15.35 5.16 -2.63
N LEU A 44 16.61 4.93 -2.26
CA LEU A 44 17.14 5.24 -0.93
C LEU A 44 17.03 6.75 -0.61
N CYS A 45 17.34 7.61 -1.57
CA CYS A 45 17.17 9.07 -1.40
C CYS A 45 15.70 9.45 -1.16
N LYS A 46 14.75 8.86 -1.90
CA LYS A 46 13.32 9.11 -1.66
C LYS A 46 12.87 8.68 -0.27
N LEU A 47 13.32 7.51 0.18
CA LEU A 47 13.03 7.02 1.54
C LEU A 47 13.55 7.99 2.60
N ALA A 48 14.76 8.53 2.43
CA ALA A 48 15.31 9.53 3.33
C ALA A 48 14.47 10.83 3.32
N VAL A 49 14.05 11.32 2.15
CA VAL A 49 13.16 12.50 2.05
C VAL A 49 11.89 12.31 2.87
N ILE A 50 11.26 11.14 2.76
CA ILE A 50 10.03 10.80 3.49
C ILE A 50 10.31 10.65 4.99
N GLN A 51 11.32 9.87 5.37
CA GLN A 51 11.65 9.55 6.76
C GLN A 51 12.02 10.80 7.59
N TYR A 52 12.72 11.74 6.97
CA TYR A 52 13.16 12.98 7.63
C TYR A 52 12.24 14.18 7.33
N SER A 53 11.11 13.97 6.65
CA SER A 53 10.15 15.03 6.29
C SER A 53 10.81 16.25 5.65
N LEU A 54 11.74 16.02 4.70
CA LEU A 54 12.48 17.10 4.05
C LEU A 54 11.55 17.93 3.14
N ASP A 55 11.88 19.20 2.93
CA ASP A 55 11.11 20.06 2.04
C ASP A 55 11.11 19.52 0.59
N GLN A 56 9.90 19.40 0.03
CA GLN A 56 9.66 18.87 -1.31
C GLN A 56 9.24 19.95 -2.30
N SER A 57 9.05 21.20 -1.85
CA SER A 57 8.50 22.30 -2.67
C SER A 57 9.34 22.60 -3.91
N VAL A 58 10.66 22.50 -3.76
CA VAL A 58 11.68 22.77 -4.79
C VAL A 58 11.95 21.59 -5.73
N LEU A 59 11.37 20.42 -5.46
CA LEU A 59 11.60 19.23 -6.28
C LEU A 59 10.81 19.28 -7.59
N PRO A 60 11.35 18.71 -8.68
CA PRO A 60 10.62 18.50 -9.92
C PRO A 60 9.28 17.76 -9.72
N HIS A 61 8.29 18.08 -10.55
CA HIS A 61 6.93 17.56 -10.39
C HIS A 61 6.85 16.03 -10.39
N ASP A 62 7.59 15.38 -11.28
CA ASP A 62 7.70 13.93 -11.38
C ASP A 62 8.22 13.29 -10.09
N ILE A 63 9.24 13.88 -9.46
CA ILE A 63 9.78 13.39 -8.19
C ILE A 63 8.78 13.58 -7.05
N ARG A 64 8.10 14.74 -6.99
CA ARG A 64 7.04 14.98 -5.99
C ARG A 64 5.89 13.98 -6.15
N TRP A 65 5.49 13.70 -7.38
CA TRP A 65 4.47 12.69 -7.67
C TRP A 65 4.89 11.29 -7.19
N GLU A 66 6.14 10.89 -7.49
CA GLU A 66 6.68 9.61 -7.01
C GLU A 66 6.67 9.53 -5.46
N LEU A 67 7.04 10.60 -4.76
CA LEU A 67 7.01 10.66 -3.30
C LEU A 67 5.59 10.56 -2.74
N THR A 68 4.63 11.27 -3.33
CA THR A 68 3.21 11.18 -2.95
C THR A 68 2.66 9.78 -3.18
N ALA A 69 2.99 9.15 -4.31
CA ALA A 69 2.54 7.79 -4.60
C ALA A 69 3.10 6.77 -3.58
N MET A 70 4.33 6.97 -3.09
CA MET A 70 4.94 6.11 -2.06
C MET A 70 4.28 6.23 -0.68
N THR A 71 3.59 7.34 -0.40
CA THR A 71 2.96 7.60 0.91
C THR A 71 1.43 7.55 0.88
N THR A 72 0.84 7.37 -0.29
CA THR A 72 -0.62 7.28 -0.45
C THR A 72 -1.10 5.87 -0.10
N ASN A 73 -2.13 5.78 0.74
CA ASN A 73 -2.75 4.50 1.11
C ASN A 73 -3.37 3.80 -0.11
N SER A 74 -3.20 2.48 -0.20
CA SER A 74 -3.69 1.66 -1.32
C SER A 74 -5.14 1.17 -1.16
N ASN A 75 -5.98 1.89 -0.41
CA ASN A 75 -7.35 1.45 -0.14
C ASN A 75 -8.19 1.49 -1.41
N ILE A 76 -8.46 0.31 -1.98
CA ILE A 76 -9.46 0.12 -3.02
C ILE A 76 -10.78 -0.16 -2.30
N SER A 77 -11.57 0.89 -2.07
CA SER A 77 -12.94 0.73 -1.54
C SER A 77 -13.71 -0.28 -2.39
N ARG A 78 -14.44 -1.20 -1.73
CA ARG A 78 -15.27 -2.22 -2.37
C ARG A 78 -16.10 -1.61 -3.52
N PRO A 79 -16.31 -2.33 -4.64
CA PRO A 79 -17.21 -1.84 -5.69
C PRO A 79 -18.58 -1.55 -5.07
N ILE A 80 -19.12 -0.37 -5.36
CA ILE A 80 -20.49 0.00 -5.02
C ILE A 80 -21.38 -1.04 -5.72
N PHE A 81 -22.02 -1.92 -4.96
CA PHE A 81 -23.05 -2.78 -5.52
C PHE A 81 -24.13 -1.85 -6.10
N SER A 82 -24.28 -1.84 -7.42
CA SER A 82 -25.47 -1.28 -8.04
C SER A 82 -26.64 -2.13 -7.57
N SER A 83 -27.48 -1.57 -6.69
CA SER A 83 -28.77 -2.14 -6.35
C SER A 83 -29.63 -2.13 -7.61
N HIS A 84 -29.66 -3.25 -8.33
CA HIS A 84 -30.65 -3.52 -9.35
C HIS A 84 -31.69 -4.49 -8.79
N GLY A 85 -32.94 -4.01 -8.72
CA GLY A 85 -34.16 -4.81 -8.72
C GLY A 85 -34.76 -5.09 -7.36
#